data_AF-A0A812P2Z4-F1
#
_entry.id   AF-A0A812P2Z4-F1
#
_cell.length_a   1.000
_cell.length_b   1.000
_cell.length_c   1.000
_cell.angle_alpha   90.00
_cell.angle_beta   90.00
_cell.angle_gamma   90.00
#
_symmetry.space_group_name_H-M   'P 1'
#
loop_
_entity.id
_entity.type
_entity.pdbx_description
1 polymer ?
#
loop_
_entity_poly.entity_id
_entity_poly.type
_entity_poly.pdbx_seq_one_letter_code
_entity_poly.pdbx_strand_id
1 'polypeptide(L)'
;MVCREPGRECVASWPGKYESAWDSLVAGARQGEVSAAVVFLPDGTEHFGCHDEIPPEERLEGKCWCVPLYGEQKKWGCRWWSHWIANIETAVKHDAELQVFFFEGLTGQGKVSSFDTAGAEHLRREEVNSRRKGFMKSQQFKDAVEAGLNELSNEPRWDSSSPRSREVDRLFLTWLPAKDREFLQASEGLGNSQKAEVAWLERKGYSYTEVDVSTWLHVDDVSVPVARSLEPTPKAIGSQMGDLDAALECAEERLAVLRSLHDLSMEANAMMQLANLHIKDDNFEEAERLAKESHDLGKKDRNPRVQIDALLLQAQLLNTKVLEKPEDKAMKPFTDRAVRTVNEALQVAGKAENRGLRALVLFKRAETMVLAGRHQTGLRDVKEATGIFEEMDHYQALGRCLLLSGNIKHALGQEEAGAADVDRADFIAKEIGDQQLADEVQSFRKALEEKRLEKERAAQVQPLGRDSRVPFILGSAEVVMVLTELHTESAQFEDNEVIVGPALCVQLDSEEYENQCVSRN
;
A
#
# COMPACT_ATOMS: atom_id res chain seq x y z
N MET A 1 -3.54 -6.87 -20.70
CA MET A 1 -4.31 -7.06 -21.95
C MET A 1 -4.08 -5.83 -22.80
N VAL A 2 -4.02 -5.98 -24.12
CA VAL A 2 -3.81 -4.85 -25.03
C VAL A 2 -5.17 -4.22 -25.38
N CYS A 3 -5.35 -2.95 -25.04
CA CYS A 3 -6.51 -2.16 -25.45
C CYS A 3 -6.44 -1.90 -26.96
N ARG A 4 -7.59 -1.92 -27.63
CA ARG A 4 -7.71 -1.79 -29.10
C ARG A 4 -8.06 -0.38 -29.56
N GLU A 5 -8.09 0.56 -28.64
CA GLU A 5 -8.40 1.97 -28.90
C GLU A 5 -7.17 2.69 -29.46
N PRO A 6 -7.29 3.40 -30.60
CA PRO A 6 -6.17 4.13 -31.19
C PRO A 6 -5.59 5.21 -30.28
N GLY A 7 -4.27 5.37 -30.32
CA GLY A 7 -3.55 6.39 -29.56
C GLY A 7 -3.47 6.14 -28.06
N ARG A 8 -3.95 4.99 -27.56
CA ARG A 8 -3.86 4.65 -26.15
C ARG A 8 -2.46 4.18 -25.79
N GLU A 9 -1.94 4.67 -24.67
CA GLU A 9 -0.65 4.24 -24.13
C GLU A 9 -0.68 2.75 -23.80
N CYS A 10 0.37 2.02 -24.18
CA CYS A 10 0.52 0.60 -23.97
C CYS A 10 1.89 0.26 -23.40
N VAL A 11 1.90 -0.30 -22.18
CA VAL A 11 3.11 -0.75 -21.51
C VAL A 11 3.70 -1.94 -22.27
N ALA A 12 4.74 -1.68 -23.05
CA ALA A 12 5.41 -2.64 -23.91
C ALA A 12 6.50 -3.42 -23.15
N SER A 13 7.18 -2.78 -22.21
CA SER A 13 8.24 -3.41 -21.40
C SER A 13 8.21 -2.87 -19.99
N TRP A 14 8.37 -3.75 -19.00
CA TRP A 14 8.29 -3.39 -17.59
C TRP A 14 9.41 -3.96 -16.71
N PRO A 15 9.97 -3.17 -15.77
CA PRO A 15 10.98 -3.62 -14.83
C PRO A 15 10.39 -4.51 -13.72
N GLY A 16 10.48 -5.83 -13.90
CA GLY A 16 9.98 -6.82 -12.94
C GLY A 16 10.61 -6.82 -11.54
N LYS A 17 11.54 -5.90 -11.22
CA LYS A 17 12.07 -5.74 -9.86
C LYS A 17 11.13 -4.96 -8.92
N TYR A 18 10.15 -4.26 -9.48
CA TYR A 18 9.15 -3.48 -8.73
C TYR A 18 7.85 -4.28 -8.63
N GLU A 19 7.80 -5.22 -7.69
CA GLU A 19 6.69 -6.17 -7.53
C GLU A 19 5.35 -5.47 -7.26
N SER A 20 5.32 -4.49 -6.35
CA SER A 20 4.11 -3.73 -6.04
C SER A 20 3.58 -2.96 -7.24
N ALA A 21 4.45 -2.30 -8.00
CA ALA A 21 4.05 -1.55 -9.20
C ALA A 21 3.64 -2.48 -10.34
N TRP A 22 4.22 -3.68 -10.42
CA TRP A 22 3.77 -4.73 -11.32
C TRP A 22 2.34 -5.19 -11.00
N ASP A 23 2.02 -5.38 -9.72
CA ASP A 23 0.67 -5.77 -9.31
C ASP A 23 -0.37 -4.71 -9.68
N SER A 24 -0.04 -3.42 -9.49
CA SER A 24 -0.89 -2.30 -9.93
C SER A 24 -1.07 -2.28 -11.44
N LEU A 25 0.00 -2.51 -12.21
CA LEU A 25 -0.06 -2.60 -13.67
C LEU A 25 -1.00 -3.73 -14.12
N VAL A 26 -0.88 -4.90 -13.49
CA VAL A 26 -1.72 -6.06 -13.82
C VAL A 26 -3.17 -5.83 -13.43
N ALA A 27 -3.44 -5.19 -12.29
CA ALA A 27 -4.78 -4.84 -11.85
C ALA A 27 -5.46 -3.87 -12.84
N GLY A 28 -4.82 -2.73 -13.13
CA GLY A 28 -5.32 -1.75 -14.10
C GLY A 28 -5.48 -2.35 -15.50
N ALA A 29 -4.59 -3.26 -15.91
CA ALA A 29 -4.72 -3.94 -17.19
C ALA A 29 -5.84 -4.97 -17.27
N ARG A 30 -6.32 -5.50 -16.15
CA ARG A 30 -7.51 -6.36 -16.08
C ARG A 30 -8.79 -5.56 -16.10
N GLN A 31 -8.78 -4.39 -15.47
CA GLN A 31 -9.88 -3.42 -15.50
C GLN A 31 -9.99 -2.67 -16.84
N GLY A 32 -8.98 -2.82 -17.71
CA GLY A 32 -8.92 -2.13 -18.99
C GLY A 32 -8.58 -0.65 -18.85
N GLU A 33 -8.07 -0.23 -17.69
CA GLU A 33 -7.56 1.11 -17.40
C GLU A 33 -6.19 1.32 -18.06
N VAL A 34 -5.35 0.28 -18.03
CA VAL A 34 -4.00 0.31 -18.59
C VAL A 34 -3.87 -0.71 -19.72
N SER A 35 -3.43 -0.28 -20.90
CA SER A 35 -3.06 -1.24 -21.94
C SER A 35 -1.68 -1.82 -21.61
N ALA A 36 -1.55 -3.14 -21.59
CA ALA A 36 -0.30 -3.80 -21.25
C ALA A 36 -0.03 -5.01 -22.15
N ALA A 37 1.13 -5.00 -22.80
CA ALA A 37 1.62 -6.07 -23.65
C ALA A 37 2.57 -7.04 -22.93
N VAL A 38 3.09 -6.64 -21.77
CA VAL A 38 4.00 -7.45 -20.93
C VAL A 38 3.39 -8.79 -20.55
N VAL A 39 4.22 -9.83 -20.50
CA VAL A 39 3.81 -11.20 -20.22
C VAL A 39 4.71 -11.80 -19.16
N PHE A 40 4.12 -12.39 -18.13
CA PHE A 40 4.82 -13.16 -17.11
C PHE A 40 4.17 -14.54 -16.98
N LEU A 41 4.97 -15.59 -17.09
CA LEU A 41 4.54 -16.98 -16.94
C LEU A 41 5.24 -17.59 -15.72
N PRO A 42 4.64 -17.49 -14.52
CA PRO A 42 5.24 -18.02 -13.30
C PRO A 42 5.37 -19.54 -13.31
N ASP A 43 6.23 -20.06 -12.44
CA ASP A 43 6.36 -21.50 -12.20
C ASP A 43 5.00 -22.11 -11.81
N GLY A 44 4.76 -23.34 -12.26
CA GLY A 44 3.49 -24.05 -12.07
C GLY A 44 2.37 -23.67 -13.04
N THR A 45 2.54 -22.66 -13.89
CA THR A 45 1.56 -22.37 -14.96
C THR A 45 1.66 -23.37 -16.11
N GLU A 46 0.57 -23.57 -16.85
CA GLU A 46 0.51 -24.50 -18.00
C GLU A 46 1.61 -24.23 -19.03
N HIS A 47 2.03 -22.97 -19.18
CA HIS A 47 2.99 -22.54 -20.18
C HIS A 47 4.43 -22.40 -19.63
N PHE A 48 4.66 -22.64 -18.35
CA PHE A 48 6.00 -22.67 -17.78
C PHE A 48 6.83 -23.81 -18.39
N GLY A 49 8.07 -23.52 -18.77
CA GLY A 49 8.96 -24.49 -19.42
C GLY A 49 8.64 -24.74 -20.91
N CYS A 50 7.59 -24.13 -21.46
CA CYS A 50 7.28 -24.26 -22.88
C CYS A 50 8.23 -23.43 -23.75
N HIS A 51 8.68 -24.02 -24.86
CA HIS A 51 9.52 -23.38 -25.86
C HIS A 51 8.78 -23.32 -27.17
N ASP A 52 8.80 -22.14 -27.80
CA ASP A 52 8.22 -21.96 -29.13
C ASP A 52 9.33 -21.82 -30.15
N GLU A 53 9.12 -22.42 -31.33
CA GLU A 53 10.04 -22.32 -32.46
C GLU A 53 10.09 -20.89 -32.99
N ILE A 54 11.26 -20.47 -33.48
CA ILE A 54 11.41 -19.16 -34.09
C ILE A 54 10.85 -19.24 -35.52
N PRO A 55 9.95 -18.33 -35.93
CA PRO A 55 9.45 -18.28 -37.30
C PRO A 55 10.59 -18.10 -38.31
N PRO A 56 10.65 -18.88 -39.41
CA PRO A 56 11.75 -18.82 -40.39
C PRO A 56 11.99 -17.42 -40.98
N GLU A 57 10.93 -16.62 -41.10
CA GLU A 57 10.96 -15.24 -41.58
C GLU A 57 11.79 -14.30 -40.71
N GLU A 58 12.00 -14.62 -39.43
CA GLU A 58 12.78 -13.80 -38.52
C GLU A 58 14.29 -13.94 -38.75
N ARG A 59 14.71 -15.02 -39.42
CA ARG A 59 16.11 -15.29 -39.81
C ARG A 59 17.08 -15.22 -38.63
N LEU A 60 16.68 -15.76 -37.48
CA LEU A 60 17.49 -15.83 -36.28
C LEU A 60 18.01 -17.25 -36.06
N GLU A 61 19.15 -17.35 -35.38
CA GLU A 61 19.72 -18.63 -34.98
C GLU A 61 19.02 -19.21 -33.76
N GLY A 62 18.92 -20.54 -33.71
CA GLY A 62 18.38 -21.29 -32.57
C GLY A 62 17.11 -22.06 -32.88
N LYS A 63 16.82 -23.06 -32.04
CA LYS A 63 15.60 -23.88 -32.15
C LYS A 63 14.36 -23.21 -31.53
N CYS A 64 14.58 -22.25 -30.64
CA CYS A 64 13.54 -21.50 -29.94
C CYS A 64 14.06 -20.13 -29.52
N TRP A 65 13.17 -19.25 -29.10
CA TRP A 65 13.49 -17.87 -28.72
C TRP A 65 14.52 -17.75 -27.59
N CYS A 66 14.75 -18.77 -26.76
CA CYS A 66 15.76 -18.69 -25.70
C CYS A 66 17.17 -18.35 -26.22
N VAL A 67 17.54 -18.81 -27.41
CA VAL A 67 18.90 -18.58 -27.95
C VAL A 67 19.13 -17.10 -28.29
N PRO A 68 18.30 -16.42 -29.09
CA PRO A 68 18.50 -14.99 -29.34
C PRO A 68 18.32 -14.14 -28.07
N LEU A 69 17.42 -14.52 -27.16
CA LEU A 69 17.15 -13.74 -25.94
C LEU A 69 18.24 -13.89 -24.86
N TYR A 70 18.73 -15.11 -24.67
CA TYR A 70 19.55 -15.48 -23.52
C TYR A 70 20.84 -16.22 -23.88
N GLY A 71 21.10 -16.47 -25.15
CA GLY A 71 22.26 -17.20 -25.66
C GLY A 71 22.17 -18.73 -25.49
N GLU A 72 21.24 -19.23 -24.68
CA GLU A 72 21.06 -20.65 -24.39
C GLU A 72 19.61 -20.99 -24.02
N GLN A 73 19.23 -22.26 -24.14
CA GLN A 73 17.90 -22.73 -23.75
C GLN A 73 17.71 -22.66 -22.23
N LYS A 74 16.66 -21.98 -21.78
CA LYS A 74 16.35 -21.80 -20.35
C LYS A 74 15.24 -22.73 -19.88
N LYS A 75 15.35 -23.24 -18.65
CA LYS A 75 14.41 -24.23 -18.08
C LYS A 75 12.98 -23.72 -17.94
N TRP A 76 12.80 -22.41 -17.76
CA TRP A 76 11.49 -21.77 -17.63
C TRP A 76 10.78 -21.53 -18.97
N GLY A 77 11.42 -21.86 -20.10
CA GLY A 77 10.82 -21.71 -21.42
C GLY A 77 10.92 -20.29 -22.00
N CYS A 78 10.44 -20.14 -23.24
CA CYS A 78 10.38 -18.87 -23.95
C CYS A 78 9.01 -18.57 -24.58
N ARG A 79 7.98 -19.37 -24.26
CA ARG A 79 6.62 -19.14 -24.77
C ARG A 79 6.06 -17.75 -24.44
N TRP A 80 6.44 -17.18 -23.29
CA TRP A 80 6.08 -15.82 -22.91
C TRP A 80 6.45 -14.79 -24.00
N TRP A 81 7.54 -15.02 -24.73
CA TRP A 81 8.01 -14.14 -25.79
C TRP A 81 7.07 -14.13 -26.99
N SER A 82 6.56 -15.29 -27.41
CA SER A 82 5.58 -15.37 -28.50
C SER A 82 4.29 -14.64 -28.15
N HIS A 83 3.81 -14.79 -26.91
CA HIS A 83 2.65 -14.04 -26.42
C HIS A 83 2.92 -12.54 -26.36
N TRP A 84 4.10 -12.14 -25.90
CA TRP A 84 4.52 -10.75 -25.88
C TRP A 84 4.58 -10.15 -27.29
N ILE A 85 5.20 -10.82 -28.25
CA ILE A 85 5.20 -10.39 -29.66
C ILE A 85 3.77 -10.23 -30.16
N ALA A 86 2.90 -11.22 -29.94
CA ALA A 86 1.50 -11.13 -30.40
C ALA A 86 0.75 -9.93 -29.78
N ASN A 87 1.04 -9.60 -28.52
CA ASN A 87 0.50 -8.41 -27.88
C ASN A 87 1.05 -7.13 -28.51
N ILE A 88 2.36 -7.03 -28.76
CA ILE A 88 2.98 -5.89 -29.42
C ILE A 88 2.41 -5.69 -30.83
N GLU A 89 2.33 -6.75 -31.63
CA GLU A 89 1.73 -6.69 -32.98
C GLU A 89 0.27 -6.22 -32.94
N THR A 90 -0.47 -6.64 -31.91
CA THR A 90 -1.84 -6.14 -31.67
C THR A 90 -1.84 -4.65 -31.32
N ALA A 91 -0.96 -4.20 -30.43
CA ALA A 91 -0.85 -2.80 -30.03
C ALA A 91 -0.50 -1.90 -31.23
N VAL A 92 0.51 -2.30 -32.02
CA VAL A 92 0.94 -1.59 -33.23
C VAL A 92 -0.17 -1.56 -34.29
N LYS A 93 -0.87 -2.68 -34.51
CA LYS A 93 -2.01 -2.74 -35.45
C LYS A 93 -3.12 -1.76 -35.07
N HIS A 94 -3.28 -1.48 -33.79
CA HIS A 94 -4.27 -0.57 -33.24
C HIS A 94 -3.73 0.85 -33.00
N ASP A 95 -2.54 1.18 -33.49
CA ASP A 95 -1.92 2.52 -33.36
C ASP A 95 -1.76 2.97 -31.89
N ALA A 96 -1.46 2.02 -31.00
CA ALA A 96 -1.18 2.30 -29.59
C ALA A 96 0.21 2.93 -29.42
N GLU A 97 0.35 3.83 -28.46
CA GLU A 97 1.65 4.40 -28.09
C GLU A 97 2.41 3.44 -27.18
N LEU A 98 3.44 2.78 -27.70
CA LEU A 98 4.24 1.85 -26.90
C LEU A 98 5.08 2.60 -25.87
N GLN A 99 5.08 2.15 -24.62
CA GLN A 99 5.91 2.69 -23.55
C GLN A 99 6.89 1.63 -23.01
N VAL A 100 8.14 2.04 -22.82
CA VAL A 100 9.20 1.21 -22.24
C VAL A 100 9.64 1.83 -20.93
N PHE A 101 9.43 1.10 -19.84
CA PHE A 101 9.80 1.56 -18.51
C PHE A 101 11.23 1.17 -18.13
N PHE A 102 12.01 2.17 -17.74
CA PHE A 102 13.39 2.04 -17.25
C PHE A 102 13.43 2.11 -15.73
N PHE A 103 14.49 1.58 -15.14
CA PHE A 103 14.76 1.76 -13.71
C PHE A 103 14.87 3.25 -13.36
N GLU A 104 14.53 3.56 -12.10
CA GLU A 104 14.55 4.92 -11.56
C GLU A 104 15.87 5.64 -11.85
N GLY A 105 15.80 6.80 -12.50
CA GLY A 105 16.94 7.66 -12.84
C GLY A 105 17.80 7.12 -13.99
N LEU A 106 17.40 6.02 -14.64
CA LEU A 106 18.19 5.32 -15.65
C LEU A 106 17.49 5.24 -17.01
N THR A 107 16.59 6.19 -17.29
CA THR A 107 15.92 6.33 -18.60
C THR A 107 16.93 6.36 -19.75
N GLY A 108 16.71 5.54 -20.76
CA GLY A 108 17.59 5.39 -21.93
C GLY A 108 18.86 4.57 -21.72
N GLN A 109 19.13 4.10 -20.50
CA GLN A 109 20.33 3.32 -20.17
C GLN A 109 20.09 1.82 -20.18
N GLY A 110 21.16 1.04 -20.36
CA GLY A 110 21.11 -0.41 -20.21
C GLY A 110 20.63 -1.17 -21.44
N LYS A 111 20.45 -0.53 -22.59
CA LYS A 111 20.14 -1.22 -23.85
C LYS A 111 21.30 -2.11 -24.28
N VAL A 112 20.97 -3.21 -24.96
CA VAL A 112 21.98 -4.03 -25.68
C VAL A 112 22.29 -3.39 -27.03
N SER A 113 23.39 -3.80 -27.66
CA SER A 113 23.82 -3.18 -28.93
C SER A 113 22.85 -3.45 -30.08
N SER A 114 22.22 -4.63 -30.08
CA SER A 114 21.22 -5.07 -31.06
C SER A 114 20.51 -6.32 -30.56
N PHE A 115 19.41 -6.70 -31.20
CA PHE A 115 18.74 -7.97 -30.88
C PHE A 115 19.64 -9.18 -31.17
N ASP A 116 20.48 -9.11 -32.21
CA ASP A 116 21.41 -10.19 -32.57
C ASP A 116 22.51 -10.40 -31.51
N THR A 117 22.85 -9.37 -30.72
CA THR A 117 23.83 -9.47 -29.63
C THR A 117 23.21 -9.74 -28.26
N ALA A 118 21.88 -9.65 -28.13
CA ALA A 118 21.18 -9.73 -26.84
C ALA A 118 21.54 -11.00 -26.04
N GLY A 119 21.50 -12.16 -26.69
CA GLY A 119 21.83 -13.44 -26.08
C GLY A 119 23.30 -13.55 -25.63
N ALA A 120 24.25 -13.10 -26.46
CA ALA A 120 25.67 -13.11 -26.11
C ALA A 120 25.98 -12.15 -24.96
N GLU A 121 25.37 -10.96 -24.97
CA GLU A 121 25.49 -9.99 -23.88
C GLU A 121 24.85 -10.51 -22.58
N HIS A 122 23.75 -11.25 -22.67
CA HIS A 122 23.14 -11.93 -21.52
C HIS A 122 24.09 -12.97 -20.91
N LEU A 123 24.68 -13.86 -21.73
CA LEU A 123 25.66 -14.84 -21.25
C LEU A 123 26.86 -14.16 -20.60
N ARG A 124 27.34 -13.03 -21.15
CA ARG A 124 28.42 -12.26 -20.53
C ARG A 124 28.01 -11.69 -19.17
N ARG A 125 26.79 -11.17 -19.01
CA ARG A 125 26.27 -10.70 -17.71
C ARG A 125 26.19 -11.85 -16.71
N GLU A 126 25.66 -13.00 -17.11
CA GLU A 126 25.59 -14.20 -16.28
C GLU A 126 26.99 -14.69 -15.85
N GLU A 127 27.95 -14.69 -16.78
CA GLU A 127 29.34 -15.05 -16.48
C GLU A 127 29.93 -14.13 -15.41
N VAL A 128 29.79 -12.81 -15.57
CA VAL A 128 30.28 -11.84 -14.57
C VAL A 128 29.55 -12.02 -13.24
N ASN A 129 28.21 -12.12 -13.25
CA ASN A 129 27.40 -12.32 -12.04
C ASN A 129 27.71 -13.63 -11.31
N SER A 130 28.07 -14.70 -12.03
CA SER A 130 28.45 -15.98 -11.43
C SER A 130 29.68 -15.85 -10.49
N ARG A 131 30.53 -14.85 -10.74
CA ARG A 131 31.72 -14.55 -9.91
C ARG A 131 31.36 -13.99 -8.54
N ARG A 132 30.11 -13.60 -8.28
CA ARG A 132 29.61 -13.17 -6.97
C ARG A 132 29.89 -14.21 -5.87
N LYS A 133 29.81 -15.52 -6.19
CA LYS A 133 30.18 -16.59 -5.25
C LYS A 133 31.66 -16.56 -4.86
N GLY A 134 32.54 -16.15 -5.78
CA GLY A 134 33.97 -15.96 -5.52
C GLY A 134 34.21 -14.69 -4.70
N PHE A 135 33.53 -13.60 -5.05
CA PHE A 135 33.55 -12.35 -4.29
C PHE A 135 33.16 -12.54 -2.82
N MET A 136 32.09 -13.27 -2.51
CA MET A 136 31.66 -13.57 -1.13
C MET A 136 32.70 -14.37 -0.31
N LYS A 137 33.68 -14.99 -0.97
CA LYS A 137 34.81 -15.70 -0.32
C LYS A 137 36.08 -14.85 -0.25
N SER A 138 36.12 -13.70 -0.92
CA SER A 138 37.29 -12.82 -0.98
C SER A 138 37.60 -12.17 0.37
N GLN A 139 38.84 -11.70 0.54
CA GLN A 139 39.23 -10.95 1.73
C GLN A 139 38.44 -9.65 1.85
N GLN A 140 38.26 -8.92 0.74
CA GLN A 140 37.51 -7.66 0.71
C GLN A 140 36.08 -7.80 1.25
N PHE A 141 35.38 -8.90 0.93
CA PHE A 141 34.04 -9.15 1.48
C PHE A 141 34.08 -9.46 2.98
N LYS A 142 35.09 -10.22 3.45
CA LYS A 142 35.28 -10.50 4.89
C LYS A 142 35.57 -9.23 5.67
N ASP A 143 36.44 -8.37 5.14
CA ASP A 143 36.77 -7.08 5.74
C ASP A 143 35.51 -6.20 5.85
N ALA A 144 34.65 -6.19 4.82
CA ALA A 144 33.37 -5.48 4.87
C ALA A 144 32.41 -6.06 5.91
N VAL A 145 32.37 -7.40 6.06
CA VAL A 145 31.59 -8.07 7.13
C VAL A 145 32.09 -7.65 8.51
N GLU A 146 33.40 -7.61 8.73
CA GLU A 146 34.02 -7.14 9.98
C GLU A 146 33.73 -5.65 10.23
N ALA A 147 33.64 -4.85 9.17
CA ALA A 147 33.28 -3.43 9.22
C ALA A 147 31.77 -3.15 9.36
N GLY A 148 30.95 -4.15 9.66
CA GLY A 148 29.52 -3.95 9.96
C GLY A 148 28.56 -4.16 8.77
N LEU A 149 28.99 -4.75 7.64
CA LEU A 149 28.08 -5.07 6.53
C LEU A 149 26.87 -5.91 6.97
N ASN A 150 27.03 -6.77 7.97
CA ASN A 150 25.95 -7.58 8.58
C ASN A 150 25.01 -6.81 9.49
N GLU A 151 25.37 -5.60 9.89
CA GLU A 151 24.54 -4.72 10.73
C GLU A 151 23.58 -3.88 9.87
N LEU A 152 23.83 -3.79 8.56
CA LEU A 152 22.91 -3.15 7.62
C LEU A 152 21.60 -3.95 7.52
N SER A 153 20.49 -3.22 7.44
CA SER A 153 19.16 -3.81 7.31
C SER A 153 19.05 -4.70 6.06
N ASN A 154 18.37 -5.83 6.24
CA ASN A 154 17.96 -6.74 5.16
C ASN A 154 16.54 -6.45 4.68
N GLU A 155 15.83 -5.51 5.31
CA GLU A 155 14.46 -5.18 4.96
C GLU A 155 14.43 -4.66 3.51
N PRO A 156 13.62 -5.28 2.63
CA PRO A 156 13.48 -4.84 1.26
C PRO A 156 12.76 -3.48 1.23
N ARG A 157 13.30 -2.57 0.44
CA ARG A 157 12.66 -1.31 0.06
C ARG A 157 11.66 -1.59 -1.06
N TRP A 158 10.96 -0.55 -1.48
CA TRP A 158 9.99 -0.59 -2.58
C TRP A 158 10.58 -1.07 -3.92
N ASP A 159 11.90 -0.99 -4.12
CA ASP A 159 12.62 -1.51 -5.30
C ASP A 159 13.16 -2.94 -5.11
N SER A 160 12.68 -3.63 -4.08
CA SER A 160 13.13 -4.95 -3.63
C SER A 160 14.59 -5.04 -3.16
N SER A 161 15.32 -3.92 -3.10
CA SER A 161 16.69 -3.87 -2.58
C SER A 161 16.71 -3.51 -1.10
N SER A 162 17.73 -3.95 -0.36
CA SER A 162 17.96 -3.56 1.04
C SER A 162 19.25 -2.72 1.15
N PRO A 163 19.43 -1.92 2.23
CA PRO A 163 20.71 -1.25 2.48
C PRO A 163 21.90 -2.21 2.36
N ARG A 164 21.75 -3.43 2.91
CA ARG A 164 22.74 -4.48 2.78
C ARG A 164 22.95 -4.91 1.33
N SER A 165 21.89 -5.22 0.58
CA SER A 165 22.05 -5.72 -0.79
C SER A 165 22.73 -4.69 -1.69
N ARG A 166 22.36 -3.40 -1.57
CA ARG A 166 23.01 -2.30 -2.30
C ARG A 166 24.50 -2.18 -1.98
N GLU A 167 24.86 -2.30 -0.70
CA GLU A 167 26.27 -2.26 -0.31
C GLU A 167 27.05 -3.48 -0.81
N VAL A 168 26.46 -4.68 -0.75
CA VAL A 168 27.04 -5.89 -1.36
C VAL A 168 27.26 -5.69 -2.87
N ASP A 169 26.29 -5.09 -3.57
CA ASP A 169 26.37 -4.82 -5.01
C ASP A 169 27.47 -3.79 -5.32
N ARG A 170 27.56 -2.70 -4.56
CA ARG A 170 28.62 -1.69 -4.69
C ARG A 170 30.01 -2.28 -4.49
N LEU A 171 30.18 -3.10 -3.45
CA LEU A 171 31.44 -3.78 -3.16
C LEU A 171 31.79 -4.80 -4.25
N PHE A 172 30.80 -5.55 -4.75
CA PHE A 172 30.98 -6.48 -5.86
C PHE A 172 31.45 -5.76 -7.13
N LEU A 173 30.81 -4.67 -7.52
CA LEU A 173 31.21 -3.85 -8.66
C LEU A 173 32.64 -3.32 -8.50
N THR A 174 33.00 -2.88 -7.29
CA THR A 174 34.34 -2.38 -6.96
C THR A 174 35.40 -3.49 -7.01
N TRP A 175 35.04 -4.73 -6.68
CA TRP A 175 35.91 -5.89 -6.72
C TRP A 175 36.17 -6.40 -8.16
N LEU A 176 35.23 -6.17 -9.08
CA LEU A 176 35.36 -6.62 -10.46
C LEU A 176 36.50 -5.88 -11.21
N PRO A 177 37.14 -6.56 -12.20
CA PRO A 177 38.01 -5.90 -13.16
C PRO A 177 37.30 -4.73 -13.86
N ALA A 178 38.04 -3.66 -14.18
CA ALA A 178 37.48 -2.43 -14.74
C ALA A 178 36.56 -2.68 -15.96
N LYS A 179 37.00 -3.50 -16.91
CA LYS A 179 36.22 -3.85 -18.11
C LYS A 179 34.87 -4.52 -17.80
N ASP A 180 34.81 -5.35 -16.77
CA ASP A 180 33.58 -6.06 -16.39
C ASP A 180 32.66 -5.17 -15.56
N ARG A 181 33.23 -4.30 -14.72
CA ARG A 181 32.51 -3.26 -13.99
C ARG A 181 31.85 -2.27 -14.96
N GLU A 182 32.61 -1.72 -15.90
CA GLU A 182 32.11 -0.80 -16.94
C GLU A 182 31.00 -1.47 -17.76
N PHE A 183 31.17 -2.73 -18.12
CA PHE A 183 30.15 -3.49 -18.84
C PHE A 183 28.86 -3.67 -18.03
N LEU A 184 28.95 -4.02 -16.74
CA LEU A 184 27.76 -4.14 -15.91
C LEU A 184 27.07 -2.80 -15.68
N GLN A 185 27.83 -1.75 -15.39
CA GLN A 185 27.30 -0.40 -15.20
C GLN A 185 26.61 0.13 -16.47
N ALA A 186 27.22 -0.04 -17.65
CA ALA A 186 26.58 0.31 -18.92
C ALA A 186 25.34 -0.54 -19.22
N SER A 187 25.23 -1.71 -18.59
CA SER A 187 24.06 -2.58 -18.66
C SER A 187 22.99 -2.24 -17.60
N GLU A 188 23.14 -1.22 -16.76
CA GLU A 188 22.09 -0.83 -15.82
C GLU A 188 20.99 0.02 -16.51
N GLY A 189 19.74 -0.14 -16.08
CA GLY A 189 18.59 0.65 -16.59
C GLY A 189 17.41 -0.19 -17.09
N LEU A 190 17.68 -1.40 -17.58
CA LEU A 190 16.67 -2.37 -18.00
C LEU A 190 16.93 -3.74 -17.40
N GLY A 191 15.87 -4.47 -17.04
CA GLY A 191 15.93 -5.88 -16.66
C GLY A 191 16.43 -6.79 -17.79
N ASN A 192 16.88 -8.00 -17.45
CA ASN A 192 17.51 -8.90 -18.43
C ASN A 192 16.62 -9.25 -19.63
N SER A 193 15.34 -9.57 -19.41
CA SER A 193 14.39 -9.83 -20.51
C SER A 193 14.03 -8.53 -21.26
N GLN A 194 13.86 -7.42 -20.54
CA GLN A 194 13.53 -6.11 -21.13
C GLN A 194 14.56 -5.64 -22.16
N LYS A 195 15.85 -5.93 -21.92
CA LYS A 195 16.91 -5.60 -22.89
C LYS A 195 16.64 -6.19 -24.27
N ALA A 196 16.17 -7.43 -24.32
CA ALA A 196 15.83 -8.09 -25.56
C ALA A 196 14.51 -7.56 -26.14
N GLU A 197 13.51 -7.26 -25.30
CA GLU A 197 12.25 -6.61 -25.70
C GLU A 197 12.53 -5.30 -26.43
N VAL A 198 13.31 -4.40 -25.82
CA VAL A 198 13.66 -3.09 -26.40
C VAL A 198 14.42 -3.24 -27.71
N ALA A 199 15.44 -4.10 -27.73
CA ALA A 199 16.20 -4.36 -28.96
C ALA A 199 15.36 -4.99 -30.08
N TRP A 200 14.30 -5.74 -29.73
CA TRP A 200 13.34 -6.26 -30.68
C TRP A 200 12.46 -5.17 -31.28
N LEU A 201 11.92 -4.27 -30.44
CA LEU A 201 11.15 -3.11 -30.90
C LEU A 201 11.98 -2.27 -31.87
N GLU A 202 13.24 -2.00 -31.52
CA GLU A 202 14.19 -1.28 -32.38
C GLU A 202 14.46 -2.03 -33.70
N ARG A 203 14.66 -3.37 -33.66
CA ARG A 203 14.83 -4.20 -34.87
C ARG A 203 13.63 -4.16 -35.80
N LYS A 204 12.41 -4.14 -35.25
CA LYS A 204 11.17 -4.05 -36.02
C LYS A 204 10.86 -2.63 -36.50
N GLY A 205 11.56 -1.62 -35.98
CA GLY A 205 11.31 -0.21 -36.29
C GLY A 205 10.06 0.35 -35.62
N TYR A 206 9.63 -0.24 -34.50
CA TYR A 206 8.49 0.25 -33.73
C TYR A 206 8.93 1.41 -32.85
N SER A 207 8.22 2.54 -32.96
CA SER A 207 8.43 3.69 -32.06
C SER A 207 7.87 3.39 -30.67
N TYR A 208 8.59 3.84 -29.65
CA TYR A 208 8.13 3.78 -28.27
C TYR A 208 8.65 4.98 -27.48
N THR A 209 7.96 5.32 -26.41
CA THR A 209 8.34 6.36 -25.46
C THR A 209 9.11 5.73 -24.30
N GLU A 210 10.27 6.30 -23.96
CA GLU A 210 11.06 5.89 -22.81
C GLU A 210 10.55 6.58 -21.55
N VAL A 211 10.16 5.80 -20.55
CA VAL A 211 9.52 6.30 -19.34
C VAL A 211 10.32 5.87 -18.12
N ASP A 212 10.52 6.79 -17.18
CA ASP A 212 11.13 6.46 -15.89
C ASP A 212 10.08 5.79 -15.00
N VAL A 213 10.38 4.64 -14.39
CA VAL A 213 9.43 3.94 -13.50
C VAL A 213 9.00 4.76 -12.29
N SER A 214 9.77 5.78 -11.88
CA SER A 214 9.36 6.70 -10.81
C SER A 214 8.00 7.33 -11.09
N THR A 215 7.61 7.52 -12.35
CA THR A 215 6.27 8.04 -12.70
C THR A 215 5.13 7.13 -12.24
N TRP A 216 5.40 5.84 -12.04
CA TRP A 216 4.46 4.86 -11.50
C TRP A 216 4.58 4.67 -9.99
N LEU A 217 5.76 4.94 -9.44
CA LEU A 217 6.05 4.75 -8.02
C LEU A 217 5.62 5.94 -7.17
N HIS A 218 5.53 7.12 -7.81
CA HIS A 218 4.99 8.35 -7.25
C HIS A 218 3.50 8.54 -7.53
N VAL A 219 2.82 7.55 -8.12
CA VAL A 219 1.36 7.55 -8.11
C VAL A 219 0.97 7.24 -6.66
N ASP A 220 0.23 8.17 -6.04
CA ASP A 220 -0.19 8.24 -4.65
C ASP A 220 -0.98 7.02 -4.08
N ASP A 221 -0.69 5.78 -4.45
CA ASP A 221 -1.53 4.63 -4.11
C ASP A 221 -0.74 3.32 -3.91
N VAL A 222 0.14 3.30 -2.90
CA VAL A 222 0.12 2.22 -1.91
C VAL A 222 0.34 2.86 -0.54
N SER A 223 -0.69 3.56 -0.08
CA SER A 223 -0.94 3.59 1.36
C SER A 223 -0.87 2.14 1.85
N VAL A 224 0.04 1.87 2.79
CA VAL A 224 -0.21 0.83 3.79
C VAL A 224 -1.69 0.91 4.17
N PRO A 225 -2.45 -0.19 4.35
CA PRO A 225 -3.79 -0.09 4.93
C PRO A 225 -3.67 0.39 6.39
N VAL A 226 -3.45 1.68 6.52
CA VAL A 226 -3.48 2.51 7.70
C VAL A 226 -4.21 3.74 7.21
N ALA A 227 -5.52 3.73 7.43
CA ALA A 227 -6.39 4.90 7.35
C ALA A 227 -6.08 5.84 6.17
N ARG A 228 -6.75 5.60 5.03
CA ARG A 228 -7.26 6.73 4.26
C ARG A 228 -7.97 7.65 5.26
N SER A 229 -7.42 8.83 5.48
CA SER A 229 -8.06 9.89 6.25
C SER A 229 -9.36 10.22 5.51
N LEU A 230 -10.49 9.86 6.13
CA LEU A 230 -11.81 10.15 5.62
C LEU A 230 -12.10 11.63 5.90
N GLU A 231 -12.01 12.48 4.87
CA GLU A 231 -12.77 13.72 4.88
C GLU A 231 -14.17 13.46 4.30
N PRO A 232 -15.25 13.97 4.93
CA PRO A 232 -16.54 14.06 4.25
C PRO A 232 -16.52 15.25 3.29
N THR A 233 -16.16 15.05 2.03
CA THR A 233 -16.35 16.06 0.98
C THR A 233 -17.83 16.12 0.53
N PRO A 234 -18.52 17.26 0.57
CA PRO A 234 -19.87 17.37 0.05
C PRO A 234 -19.90 17.52 -1.48
N LYS A 235 -20.77 16.72 -2.13
CA LYS A 235 -21.38 16.88 -3.47
C LYS A 235 -20.51 16.62 -4.72
N ALA A 236 -20.51 15.34 -5.13
CA ALA A 236 -20.50 14.91 -6.54
C ALA A 236 -21.36 13.63 -6.74
N ILE A 237 -22.60 13.66 -6.25
CA ILE A 237 -23.47 12.47 -6.05
C ILE A 237 -23.90 11.74 -7.35
N GLY A 238 -23.66 12.31 -8.54
CA GLY A 238 -24.13 11.70 -9.79
C GLY A 238 -23.17 10.72 -10.47
N SER A 239 -21.85 10.86 -10.29
CA SER A 239 -20.85 10.13 -11.09
C SER A 239 -19.99 9.14 -10.29
N GLN A 240 -19.88 9.31 -8.96
CA GLN A 240 -19.06 8.45 -8.10
C GLN A 240 -19.80 7.19 -7.62
N MET A 241 -21.13 7.22 -7.48
CA MET A 241 -21.92 6.03 -7.11
C MET A 241 -21.79 4.91 -8.14
N GLY A 242 -21.83 5.25 -9.45
CA GLY A 242 -21.70 4.25 -10.51
C GLY A 242 -20.32 3.58 -10.59
N ASP A 243 -19.27 4.23 -10.08
CA ASP A 243 -17.91 3.67 -10.02
C ASP A 243 -17.72 2.78 -8.79
N LEU A 244 -18.36 3.15 -7.66
CA LEU A 244 -18.32 2.33 -6.44
C LEU A 244 -19.08 1.01 -6.59
N ASP A 245 -20.25 1.03 -7.23
CA ASP A 245 -21.04 -0.17 -7.51
C ASP A 245 -20.26 -1.16 -8.40
N ALA A 246 -19.60 -0.64 -9.44
CA ALA A 246 -18.76 -1.45 -10.33
C ALA A 246 -17.52 -2.01 -9.60
N ALA A 247 -16.91 -1.22 -8.70
CA ALA A 247 -15.79 -1.68 -7.88
C ALA A 247 -16.20 -2.79 -6.90
N LEU A 248 -17.39 -2.69 -6.31
CA LEU A 248 -17.96 -3.74 -5.45
C LEU A 248 -18.20 -5.03 -6.24
N GLU A 249 -18.85 -4.95 -7.40
CA GLU A 249 -19.09 -6.12 -8.27
C GLU A 249 -17.76 -6.81 -8.66
N CYS A 250 -16.77 -6.04 -9.10
CA CYS A 250 -15.45 -6.57 -9.44
C CYS A 250 -14.74 -7.23 -8.25
N ALA A 251 -14.85 -6.65 -7.05
CA ALA A 251 -14.25 -7.19 -5.84
C ALA A 251 -14.94 -8.48 -5.37
N GLU A 252 -16.27 -8.58 -5.52
CA GLU A 252 -17.04 -9.79 -5.27
C GLU A 252 -16.67 -10.92 -6.24
N GLU A 253 -16.58 -10.63 -7.54
CA GLU A 253 -16.14 -11.60 -8.55
C GLU A 253 -14.72 -12.11 -8.25
N ARG A 254 -13.81 -11.20 -7.92
CA ARG A 254 -12.43 -11.57 -7.52
C ARG A 254 -12.43 -12.48 -6.30
N LEU A 255 -13.24 -12.17 -5.28
CA LEU A 255 -13.36 -13.01 -4.10
C LEU A 255 -13.91 -14.41 -4.45
N ALA A 256 -14.88 -14.50 -5.36
CA ALA A 256 -15.42 -15.77 -5.84
C ALA A 256 -14.37 -16.61 -6.58
N VAL A 257 -13.54 -15.99 -7.43
CA VAL A 257 -12.43 -16.68 -8.12
C VAL A 257 -11.41 -17.19 -7.09
N LEU A 258 -10.99 -16.34 -6.14
CA LEU A 258 -9.97 -16.73 -5.16
C LEU A 258 -10.45 -17.85 -4.22
N ARG A 259 -11.74 -17.86 -3.86
CA ARG A 259 -12.38 -18.98 -3.17
C ARG A 259 -12.26 -20.29 -3.93
N SER A 260 -12.42 -20.25 -5.26
CA SER A 260 -12.30 -21.43 -6.11
C SER A 260 -10.86 -21.96 -6.23
N LEU A 261 -9.86 -21.10 -6.03
CA LEU A 261 -8.44 -21.47 -6.03
C LEU A 261 -7.98 -22.07 -4.70
N HIS A 262 -8.80 -21.99 -3.65
CA HIS A 262 -8.50 -22.48 -2.30
C HIS A 262 -7.22 -21.87 -1.68
N ASP A 263 -6.81 -20.67 -2.11
CA ASP A 263 -5.74 -19.90 -1.48
C ASP A 263 -6.33 -19.03 -0.37
N LEU A 264 -6.15 -19.48 0.88
CA LEU A 264 -6.71 -18.82 2.06
C LEU A 264 -6.14 -17.42 2.27
N SER A 265 -4.87 -17.18 1.92
CA SER A 265 -4.22 -15.89 2.10
C SER A 265 -4.75 -14.87 1.09
N MET A 266 -4.84 -15.27 -0.17
CA MET A 266 -5.42 -14.41 -1.22
C MET A 266 -6.90 -14.15 -0.98
N GLU A 267 -7.68 -15.16 -0.58
CA GLU A 267 -9.09 -14.99 -0.23
C GLU A 267 -9.24 -13.96 0.92
N ALA A 268 -8.45 -14.10 1.99
CA ALA A 268 -8.50 -13.18 3.12
C ALA A 268 -8.10 -11.75 2.73
N ASN A 269 -7.12 -11.58 1.85
CA ASN A 269 -6.73 -10.27 1.32
C ASN A 269 -7.84 -9.66 0.46
N ALA A 270 -8.52 -10.46 -0.35
CA ALA A 270 -9.66 -10.00 -1.14
C ALA A 270 -10.83 -9.58 -0.27
N MET A 271 -11.12 -10.31 0.81
CA MET A 271 -12.13 -9.91 1.80
C MET A 271 -11.80 -8.56 2.44
N MET A 272 -10.53 -8.27 2.77
CA MET A 272 -10.15 -6.97 3.33
C MET A 272 -10.30 -5.83 2.31
N GLN A 273 -10.02 -6.07 1.04
CA GLN A 273 -10.24 -5.08 -0.01
C GLN A 273 -11.72 -4.80 -0.20
N LEU A 274 -12.56 -5.84 -0.25
CA LEU A 274 -14.02 -5.69 -0.31
C LEU A 274 -14.56 -4.98 0.94
N ALA A 275 -14.05 -5.30 2.13
CA ALA A 275 -14.39 -4.59 3.36
C ALA A 275 -14.06 -3.09 3.28
N ASN A 276 -12.92 -2.71 2.70
CA ASN A 276 -12.58 -1.30 2.49
C ASN A 276 -13.51 -0.61 1.48
N LEU A 277 -14.05 -1.32 0.50
CA LEU A 277 -15.07 -0.77 -0.41
C LEU A 277 -16.39 -0.56 0.31
N HIS A 278 -16.82 -1.52 1.14
CA HIS A 278 -18.00 -1.35 1.98
C HIS A 278 -17.86 -0.22 3.01
N ILE A 279 -16.66 0.09 3.49
CA ILE A 279 -16.43 1.30 4.30
C ILE A 279 -16.74 2.57 3.50
N LYS A 280 -16.37 2.61 2.21
CA LYS A 280 -16.67 3.76 1.34
C LYS A 280 -18.15 3.86 0.98
N ASP A 281 -18.85 2.73 0.99
CA ASP A 281 -20.29 2.62 0.76
C ASP A 281 -21.12 2.83 2.04
N ASP A 282 -20.49 3.25 3.14
CA ASP A 282 -21.10 3.38 4.49
C ASP A 282 -21.75 2.07 5.01
N ASN A 283 -21.43 0.92 4.41
CA ASN A 283 -21.92 -0.40 4.80
C ASN A 283 -20.98 -1.05 5.84
N PHE A 284 -20.94 -0.46 7.03
CA PHE A 284 -20.02 -0.88 8.08
C PHE A 284 -20.31 -2.28 8.64
N GLU A 285 -21.55 -2.75 8.60
CA GLU A 285 -21.92 -4.10 9.02
C GLU A 285 -21.21 -5.16 8.16
N GLU A 286 -21.25 -4.97 6.84
CA GLU A 286 -20.64 -5.91 5.90
C GLU A 286 -19.12 -5.84 5.92
N ALA A 287 -18.56 -4.63 6.03
CA ALA A 287 -17.12 -4.45 6.24
C ALA A 287 -16.62 -5.17 7.51
N GLU A 288 -17.36 -5.09 8.62
CA GLU A 288 -17.02 -5.79 9.86
C GLU A 288 -17.08 -7.32 9.69
N ARG A 289 -18.09 -7.83 8.99
CA ARG A 289 -18.24 -9.27 8.69
C ARG A 289 -17.03 -9.78 7.90
N LEU A 290 -16.68 -9.11 6.81
CA LEU A 290 -15.58 -9.48 5.92
C LEU A 290 -14.22 -9.39 6.62
N ALA A 291 -13.97 -8.35 7.41
CA ALA A 291 -12.75 -8.24 8.19
C ALA A 291 -12.61 -9.38 9.22
N LYS A 292 -13.73 -9.85 9.80
CA LYS A 292 -13.74 -10.99 10.72
C LYS A 292 -13.49 -12.32 10.02
N GLU A 293 -14.11 -12.54 8.86
CA GLU A 293 -13.85 -13.73 8.04
C GLU A 293 -12.40 -13.78 7.57
N SER A 294 -11.84 -12.66 7.13
CA SER A 294 -10.43 -12.54 6.75
C SER A 294 -9.48 -12.90 7.90
N HIS A 295 -9.76 -12.41 9.12
CA HIS A 295 -9.00 -12.77 10.31
C HIS A 295 -9.06 -14.27 10.62
N ASP A 296 -10.24 -14.89 10.51
CA ASP A 296 -10.43 -16.33 10.73
C ASP A 296 -9.72 -17.17 9.66
N LEU A 297 -9.68 -16.71 8.41
CA LEU A 297 -8.87 -17.32 7.35
C LEU A 297 -7.37 -17.18 7.64
N GLY A 298 -6.90 -16.01 8.06
CA GLY A 298 -5.51 -15.80 8.47
C GLY A 298 -5.09 -16.71 9.63
N LYS A 299 -6.01 -17.01 10.57
CA LYS A 299 -5.79 -18.00 11.64
C LYS A 299 -5.65 -19.42 11.10
N LYS A 300 -6.50 -19.82 10.15
CA LYS A 300 -6.45 -21.14 9.51
C LYS A 300 -5.15 -21.32 8.70
N ASP A 301 -4.76 -20.29 7.96
CA ASP A 301 -3.55 -20.25 7.14
C ASP A 301 -2.25 -20.09 7.96
N ARG A 302 -2.38 -19.78 9.26
CA ARG A 302 -1.26 -19.45 10.16
C ARG A 302 -0.41 -18.28 9.65
N ASN A 303 -1.04 -17.36 8.93
CA ASN A 303 -0.39 -16.18 8.38
C ASN A 303 -0.58 -14.99 9.34
N PRO A 304 0.45 -14.60 10.11
CA PRO A 304 0.33 -13.51 11.08
C PRO A 304 0.09 -12.16 10.42
N ARG A 305 0.57 -11.95 9.17
CA ARG A 305 0.37 -10.70 8.44
C ARG A 305 -1.11 -10.47 8.17
N VAL A 306 -1.77 -11.45 7.57
CA VAL A 306 -3.21 -11.41 7.27
C VAL A 306 -4.03 -11.23 8.55
N GLN A 307 -3.69 -11.95 9.63
CA GLN A 307 -4.38 -11.79 10.91
C GLN A 307 -4.27 -10.36 11.46
N ILE A 308 -3.06 -9.79 11.42
CA ILE A 308 -2.81 -8.43 11.89
C ILE A 308 -3.58 -7.43 11.04
N ASP A 309 -3.45 -7.48 9.71
CA ASP A 309 -4.10 -6.53 8.80
C ASP A 309 -5.63 -6.54 8.99
N ALA A 310 -6.24 -7.73 9.14
CA ALA A 310 -7.66 -7.86 9.41
C ALA A 310 -8.08 -7.29 10.77
N LEU A 311 -7.29 -7.49 11.83
CA LEU A 311 -7.53 -6.91 13.14
C LEU A 311 -7.35 -5.38 13.13
N LEU A 312 -6.37 -4.86 12.38
CA LEU A 312 -6.17 -3.41 12.25
C LEU A 312 -7.35 -2.77 11.50
N LEU A 313 -7.88 -3.43 10.47
CA LEU A 313 -9.09 -2.99 9.78
C LEU A 313 -10.32 -2.98 10.69
N GLN A 314 -10.52 -4.01 11.51
CA GLN A 314 -11.59 -4.02 12.52
C GLN A 314 -11.44 -2.89 13.55
N ALA A 315 -10.22 -2.62 14.00
CA ALA A 315 -9.96 -1.51 14.92
C ALA A 315 -10.24 -0.16 14.25
N GLN A 316 -9.90 -0.01 12.97
CA GLN A 316 -10.21 1.19 12.20
C GLN A 316 -11.72 1.41 12.08
N LEU A 317 -12.48 0.39 11.66
CA LEU A 317 -13.94 0.42 11.59
C LEU A 317 -14.58 0.90 12.90
N LEU A 318 -14.08 0.34 14.02
CA LEU A 318 -14.54 0.69 15.35
C LEU A 318 -14.21 2.11 15.75
N ASN A 319 -13.01 2.57 15.42
CA ASN A 319 -12.58 3.94 15.70
C ASN A 319 -13.36 4.95 14.87
N THR A 320 -13.66 4.65 13.60
CA THR A 320 -14.52 5.49 12.75
C THR A 320 -15.91 5.66 13.37
N LYS A 321 -16.56 4.56 13.82
CA LYS A 321 -17.86 4.64 14.51
C LYS A 321 -17.83 5.51 15.76
N VAL A 322 -16.73 5.48 16.52
CA VAL A 322 -16.55 6.32 17.71
C VAL A 322 -16.42 7.80 17.33
N LEU A 323 -15.73 8.09 16.23
CA LEU A 323 -15.49 9.45 15.74
C LEU A 323 -16.75 10.12 15.19
N GLU A 324 -17.71 9.38 14.65
CA GLU A 324 -18.99 9.96 14.18
C GLU A 324 -19.81 10.59 15.31
N LYS A 325 -19.66 10.10 16.55
CA LYS A 325 -20.43 10.54 17.72
C LYS A 325 -19.58 10.53 18.99
N PRO A 326 -18.54 11.37 19.09
CA PRO A 326 -17.52 11.26 20.13
C PRO A 326 -18.06 11.51 21.55
N GLU A 327 -19.14 12.29 21.67
CA GLU A 327 -19.78 12.61 22.95
C GLU A 327 -20.81 11.57 23.41
N ASP A 328 -21.21 10.64 22.53
CA ASP A 328 -22.23 9.66 22.85
C ASP A 328 -21.66 8.55 23.75
N LYS A 329 -22.22 8.41 24.95
CA LYS A 329 -21.86 7.34 25.89
C LYS A 329 -22.08 5.94 25.29
N ALA A 330 -22.95 5.82 24.28
CA ALA A 330 -23.15 4.59 23.52
C ALA A 330 -21.91 4.18 22.70
N MET A 331 -20.90 5.03 22.53
CA MET A 331 -19.65 4.70 21.83
C MET A 331 -18.66 3.90 22.69
N LYS A 332 -18.80 3.93 24.02
CA LYS A 332 -17.88 3.22 24.93
C LYS A 332 -17.68 1.73 24.62
N PRO A 333 -18.72 0.93 24.30
CA PRO A 333 -18.54 -0.47 23.90
C PRO A 333 -17.69 -0.64 22.63
N PHE A 334 -17.79 0.28 21.67
CA PHE A 334 -17.00 0.28 20.43
C PHE A 334 -15.53 0.57 20.74
N THR A 335 -15.27 1.59 21.55
CA THR A 335 -13.91 1.91 22.04
C THR A 335 -13.29 0.74 22.81
N ASP A 336 -14.04 0.11 23.72
CA ASP A 336 -13.57 -1.05 24.48
C ASP A 336 -13.30 -2.26 23.57
N ARG A 337 -14.09 -2.44 22.51
CA ARG A 337 -13.88 -3.49 21.51
C ARG A 337 -12.64 -3.19 20.67
N ALA A 338 -12.44 -1.94 20.22
CA ALA A 338 -11.27 -1.52 19.47
C ALA A 338 -9.99 -1.79 20.26
N VAL A 339 -9.99 -1.42 21.55
CA VAL A 339 -8.87 -1.67 22.47
C VAL A 339 -8.57 -3.16 22.59
N ARG A 340 -9.59 -4.04 22.65
CA ARG A 340 -9.36 -5.50 22.66
C ARG A 340 -8.76 -5.97 21.35
N THR A 341 -9.27 -5.50 20.22
CA THR A 341 -8.80 -5.86 18.87
C THR A 341 -7.34 -5.51 18.66
N VAL A 342 -6.91 -4.28 18.97
CA VAL A 342 -5.49 -3.88 18.81
C VAL A 342 -4.56 -4.59 19.79
N ASN A 343 -5.05 -5.02 20.96
CA ASN A 343 -4.26 -5.84 21.88
C ASN A 343 -4.08 -7.26 21.37
N GLU A 344 -5.10 -7.85 20.73
CA GLU A 344 -4.97 -9.13 20.03
C GLU A 344 -3.95 -9.01 18.88
N ALA A 345 -4.03 -7.96 18.07
CA ALA A 345 -3.07 -7.70 16.98
C ALA A 345 -1.63 -7.63 17.50
N LEU A 346 -1.42 -7.00 18.66
CA LEU A 346 -0.08 -6.89 19.24
C LEU A 346 0.44 -8.24 19.75
N GLN A 347 -0.44 -9.10 20.27
CA GLN A 347 -0.05 -10.46 20.64
C GLN A 347 0.35 -11.29 19.42
N VAL A 348 -0.36 -11.15 18.30
CA VAL A 348 0.01 -11.81 17.04
C VAL A 348 1.35 -11.28 16.53
N ALA A 349 1.54 -9.96 16.49
CA ALA A 349 2.80 -9.34 16.06
C ALA A 349 3.98 -9.75 16.94
N GLY A 350 3.77 -9.86 18.26
CA GLY A 350 4.81 -10.33 19.19
C GLY A 350 5.26 -11.76 18.94
N LYS A 351 4.37 -12.63 18.44
CA LYS A 351 4.70 -14.02 18.07
C LYS A 351 5.34 -14.14 16.68
N ALA A 352 5.10 -13.15 15.81
CA ALA A 352 5.59 -13.16 14.43
C ALA A 352 7.05 -12.70 14.30
N GLU A 353 7.66 -12.17 15.37
CA GLU A 353 9.04 -11.63 15.42
C GLU A 353 9.35 -10.59 14.32
N ASN A 354 8.32 -9.98 13.71
CA ASN A 354 8.46 -8.97 12.68
C ASN A 354 8.35 -7.56 13.31
N ARG A 355 9.46 -6.81 13.30
CA ARG A 355 9.55 -5.48 13.92
C ARG A 355 8.68 -4.45 13.21
N GLY A 356 8.62 -4.47 11.88
CA GLY A 356 7.78 -3.54 11.11
C GLY A 356 6.29 -3.73 11.40
N LEU A 357 5.83 -4.98 11.46
CA LEU A 357 4.46 -5.31 11.87
C LEU A 357 4.16 -4.90 13.30
N ARG A 358 5.11 -5.10 14.21
CA ARG A 358 4.97 -4.62 15.58
C ARG A 358 4.82 -3.10 15.62
N ALA A 359 5.64 -2.35 14.89
CA ALA A 359 5.57 -0.88 14.83
C ALA A 359 4.21 -0.40 14.30
N LEU A 360 3.71 -1.04 13.24
CA LEU A 360 2.39 -0.76 12.65
C LEU A 360 1.26 -0.94 13.68
N VAL A 361 1.27 -2.06 14.40
CA VAL A 361 0.28 -2.36 15.43
C VAL A 361 0.40 -1.38 16.62
N LEU A 362 1.62 -1.02 17.02
CA LEU A 362 1.85 -0.05 18.08
C LEU A 362 1.31 1.33 17.69
N PHE A 363 1.53 1.77 16.45
CA PHE A 363 0.96 3.00 15.92
C PHE A 363 -0.58 2.97 15.98
N LYS A 364 -1.21 1.90 15.44
CA LYS A 364 -2.68 1.80 15.45
C LYS A 364 -3.27 1.67 16.85
N ARG A 365 -2.54 1.00 17.76
CA ARG A 365 -2.90 0.94 19.18
C ARG A 365 -2.80 2.31 19.82
N ALA A 366 -1.78 3.12 19.50
CA ALA A 366 -1.65 4.47 20.03
C ALA A 366 -2.87 5.34 19.66
N GLU A 367 -3.30 5.33 18.39
CA GLU A 367 -4.53 6.02 17.95
C GLU A 367 -5.76 5.59 18.76
N THR A 368 -5.92 4.27 18.91
CA THR A 368 -7.05 3.69 19.65
C THR A 368 -7.00 4.05 21.15
N MET A 369 -5.80 4.16 21.74
CA MET A 369 -5.63 4.58 23.12
C MET A 369 -5.97 6.06 23.31
N VAL A 370 -5.71 6.92 22.32
CA VAL A 370 -6.11 8.33 22.35
C VAL A 370 -7.64 8.44 22.37
N LEU A 371 -8.33 7.73 21.48
CA LEU A 371 -9.79 7.67 21.46
C LEU A 371 -10.38 7.12 22.76
N ALA A 372 -9.67 6.22 23.43
CA ALA A 372 -10.04 5.70 24.74
C ALA A 372 -9.68 6.63 25.93
N GLY A 373 -9.12 7.81 25.67
CA GLY A 373 -8.65 8.76 26.68
C GLY A 373 -7.37 8.35 27.42
N ARG A 374 -6.69 7.29 26.96
CA ARG A 374 -5.50 6.68 27.59
C ARG A 374 -4.19 7.22 27.00
N HIS A 375 -4.03 8.54 27.06
CA HIS A 375 -2.92 9.28 26.43
C HIS A 375 -1.52 8.81 26.83
N GLN A 376 -1.26 8.48 28.10
CA GLN A 376 0.07 8.01 28.51
C GLN A 376 0.45 6.66 27.90
N THR A 377 -0.52 5.76 27.72
CA THR A 377 -0.30 4.48 27.04
C THR A 377 -0.06 4.71 25.57
N GLY A 378 -0.89 5.54 24.93
CA GLY A 378 -0.69 5.92 23.52
C GLY A 378 0.67 6.55 23.26
N LEU A 379 1.14 7.44 24.15
CA LEU A 379 2.46 8.07 24.03
C LEU A 379 3.61 7.05 24.12
N ARG A 380 3.47 6.02 24.95
CA ARG A 380 4.47 4.96 25.06
C ARG A 380 4.53 4.16 23.75
N ASP A 381 3.37 3.81 23.22
CA ASP A 381 3.24 2.97 22.04
C ASP A 381 3.76 3.70 20.79
N VAL A 382 3.39 4.97 20.61
CA VAL A 382 3.86 5.75 19.47
C VAL A 382 5.37 5.99 19.52
N LYS A 383 5.96 6.20 20.70
CA LYS A 383 7.42 6.34 20.86
C LYS A 383 8.18 5.07 20.46
N GLU A 384 7.65 3.90 20.84
CA GLU A 384 8.24 2.62 20.43
C GLU A 384 8.10 2.44 18.91
N ALA A 385 6.95 2.79 18.32
CA ALA A 385 6.76 2.75 16.87
C ALA A 385 7.70 3.72 16.12
N THR A 386 7.84 4.96 16.59
CA THR A 386 8.78 5.97 16.06
C THR A 386 10.19 5.42 15.98
N GLY A 387 10.71 4.84 17.08
CA GLY A 387 12.08 4.29 17.10
C GLY A 387 12.27 3.17 16.09
N ILE A 388 11.27 2.28 15.94
CA ILE A 388 11.35 1.20 14.95
C ILE A 388 11.31 1.76 13.51
N PHE A 389 10.40 2.68 13.20
CA PHE A 389 10.29 3.25 11.85
C PHE A 389 11.51 4.11 11.48
N GLU A 390 12.13 4.78 12.44
CA GLU A 390 13.39 5.50 12.26
C GLU A 390 14.54 4.54 11.94
N GLU A 391 14.68 3.44 12.67
CA GLU A 391 15.69 2.40 12.37
C GLU A 391 15.47 1.70 11.01
N MET A 392 14.21 1.67 10.52
CA MET A 392 13.85 1.07 9.24
C MET A 392 13.93 2.05 8.05
N ASP A 393 14.32 3.32 8.26
CA ASP A 393 14.25 4.37 7.24
C ASP A 393 12.83 4.55 6.62
N HIS A 394 11.78 4.19 7.36
CA HIS A 394 10.41 4.27 6.86
C HIS A 394 9.81 5.66 7.13
N TYR A 395 10.36 6.67 6.47
CA TYR A 395 10.09 8.10 6.74
C TYR A 395 8.60 8.48 6.70
N GLN A 396 7.80 7.88 5.81
CA GLN A 396 6.36 8.15 5.75
C GLN A 396 5.64 7.79 7.07
N ALA A 397 5.82 6.56 7.55
CA ALA A 397 5.24 6.10 8.81
C ALA A 397 5.85 6.83 10.02
N LEU A 398 7.14 7.17 9.96
CA LEU A 398 7.81 7.98 10.98
C LEU A 398 7.16 9.36 11.12
N GLY A 399 6.89 10.04 10.02
CA GLY A 399 6.22 11.34 10.00
C GLY A 399 4.84 11.30 10.66
N ARG A 400 4.01 10.31 10.31
CA ARG A 400 2.69 10.09 10.94
C ARG A 400 2.79 9.77 12.45
N CYS A 401 3.78 8.96 12.86
CA CYS A 401 4.03 8.68 14.28
C CYS A 401 4.41 9.96 15.04
N LEU A 402 5.24 10.82 14.44
CA LEU A 402 5.63 12.10 15.05
C LEU A 402 4.45 13.06 15.17
N LEU A 403 3.59 13.15 14.14
CA LEU A 403 2.36 13.93 14.21
C LEU A 403 1.46 13.43 15.35
N LEU A 404 1.20 12.12 15.43
CA LEU A 404 0.41 11.53 16.52
C LEU A 404 1.05 11.76 17.90
N SER A 405 2.37 11.64 18.02
CA SER A 405 3.10 11.95 19.25
C SER A 405 2.93 13.42 19.65
N GLY A 406 3.00 14.34 18.69
CA GLY A 406 2.68 15.75 18.86
C GLY A 406 1.28 15.96 19.43
N ASN A 407 0.27 15.37 18.79
CA ASN A 407 -1.12 15.44 19.22
C ASN A 407 -1.29 14.97 20.67
N ILE A 408 -0.70 13.83 21.02
CA ILE A 408 -0.77 13.25 22.38
C ILE A 408 -0.06 14.16 23.40
N LYS A 409 1.11 14.70 23.06
CA LYS A 409 1.87 15.60 23.95
C LYS A 409 1.11 16.90 24.20
N HIS A 410 0.47 17.49 23.19
CA HIS A 410 -0.40 18.65 23.37
C HIS A 410 -1.58 18.34 24.29
N ALA A 411 -2.24 17.18 24.11
CA ALA A 411 -3.32 16.74 25.01
C ALA A 411 -2.86 16.54 26.47
N LEU A 412 -1.59 16.20 26.68
CA LEU A 412 -0.96 16.06 27.99
C LEU A 412 -0.39 17.38 28.56
N GLY A 413 -0.55 18.52 27.87
CA GLY A 413 -0.01 19.82 28.27
C GLY A 413 1.50 19.98 28.04
N GLN A 414 2.12 19.10 27.25
CA GLN A 414 3.54 19.14 26.88
C GLN A 414 3.72 19.89 25.55
N GLU A 415 3.26 21.15 25.49
CA GLU A 415 3.10 21.90 24.23
C GLU A 415 4.42 22.08 23.46
N GLU A 416 5.52 22.45 24.12
CA GLU A 416 6.82 22.66 23.47
C GLU A 416 7.37 21.35 22.87
N ALA A 417 7.28 20.25 23.64
CA ALA A 417 7.73 18.94 23.18
C ALA A 417 6.81 18.37 22.09
N GLY A 418 5.53 18.78 22.05
CA GLY A 418 4.58 18.42 21.01
C GLY A 418 4.86 19.15 19.71
N ALA A 419 5.10 20.47 19.78
CA ALA A 419 5.48 21.30 18.65
C ALA A 419 6.75 20.78 17.96
N ALA A 420 7.76 20.40 18.74
CA ALA A 420 9.00 19.83 18.20
C ALA A 420 8.78 18.54 17.37
N ASP A 421 7.86 17.67 17.80
CA ASP A 421 7.53 16.46 17.02
C ASP A 421 6.78 16.81 15.73
N VAL A 422 5.85 17.77 15.80
CA VAL A 422 5.08 18.24 14.62
C VAL A 422 6.00 18.91 13.60
N ASP A 423 6.96 19.72 14.05
CA ASP A 423 7.95 20.35 13.17
C ASP A 423 8.84 19.31 12.48
N ARG A 424 9.19 18.23 13.20
CA ARG A 424 9.92 17.10 12.62
C ARG A 424 9.06 16.34 11.60
N ALA A 425 7.77 16.18 11.85
CA ALA A 425 6.83 15.59 10.87
C ALA A 425 6.71 16.46 9.61
N ASP A 426 6.60 17.78 9.74
CA ASP A 426 6.57 18.75 8.64
C ASP A 426 7.85 18.69 7.79
N PHE A 427 9.01 18.61 8.45
CA PHE A 427 10.29 18.46 7.77
C PHE A 427 10.33 17.16 6.95
N ILE A 428 9.95 16.03 7.56
CA ILE A 428 9.92 14.74 6.85
C ILE A 428 8.97 14.80 5.66
N ALA A 429 7.76 15.35 5.82
CA ALA A 429 6.78 15.47 4.74
C ALA A 429 7.36 16.22 3.52
N LYS A 430 8.08 17.32 3.78
CA LYS A 430 8.76 18.12 2.73
C LYS A 430 9.90 17.37 2.05
N GLU A 431 10.73 16.66 2.83
CA GLU A 431 11.88 15.92 2.30
C GLU A 431 11.45 14.74 1.41
N ILE A 432 10.35 14.06 1.76
CA ILE A 432 9.87 12.90 0.98
C ILE A 432 8.81 13.28 -0.06
N GLY A 433 8.35 14.53 -0.09
CA GLY A 433 7.28 15.00 -0.97
C GLY A 433 5.89 14.43 -0.64
N ASP A 434 5.62 14.06 0.61
CA ASP A 434 4.31 13.54 1.03
C ASP A 434 3.35 14.71 1.31
N GLN A 435 2.56 15.07 0.30
CA GLN A 435 1.61 16.17 0.37
C GLN A 435 0.49 15.90 1.39
N GLN A 436 0.04 14.65 1.51
CA GLN A 436 -1.01 14.28 2.45
C GLN A 436 -0.57 14.52 3.90
N LEU A 437 0.65 14.07 4.26
CA LEU A 437 1.20 14.33 5.58
C LEU A 437 1.42 15.83 5.82
N ALA A 438 1.85 16.58 4.80
CA ALA A 438 2.00 18.03 4.91
C ALA A 438 0.65 18.70 5.23
N ASP A 439 -0.42 18.28 4.56
CA ASP A 439 -1.78 18.80 4.78
C ASP A 439 -2.31 18.42 6.17
N GLU A 440 -2.09 17.18 6.62
CA GLU A 440 -2.42 16.73 7.98
C GLU A 440 -1.70 17.58 9.05
N VAL A 441 -0.41 17.88 8.85
CA VAL A 441 0.38 18.76 9.72
C VAL A 441 -0.17 20.19 9.74
N GLN A 442 -0.51 20.77 8.58
CA GLN A 442 -1.07 22.13 8.52
C GLN A 442 -2.44 22.20 9.19
N SER A 443 -3.29 21.21 8.96
CA SER A 443 -4.61 21.10 9.59
C SER A 443 -4.47 21.03 11.12
N PHE A 444 -3.50 20.24 11.62
CA PHE A 444 -3.19 20.19 13.05
C PHE A 444 -2.75 21.54 13.62
N ARG A 445 -1.81 22.23 12.95
CA ARG A 445 -1.35 23.57 13.38
C ARG A 445 -2.48 24.58 13.41
N LYS A 446 -3.37 24.56 12.40
CA LYS A 446 -4.53 25.44 12.33
C LYS A 446 -5.48 25.22 13.50
N ALA A 447 -5.80 23.96 13.83
CA ALA A 447 -6.67 23.65 14.96
C ALA A 447 -6.08 24.06 16.31
N LEU A 448 -4.75 23.93 16.49
CA LEU A 448 -4.08 24.45 17.69
C LEU A 448 -4.17 25.97 17.81
N GLU A 449 -4.01 26.69 16.71
CA GLU A 449 -4.12 28.15 16.67
C GLU A 449 -5.55 28.62 16.99
N GLU A 450 -6.56 27.99 16.39
CA GLU A 450 -7.98 28.28 16.67
C GLU A 450 -8.30 28.11 18.15
N LYS A 451 -7.85 27.00 18.76
CA LYS A 451 -8.03 26.75 20.20
C LYS A 451 -7.29 27.76 21.07
N ARG A 452 -6.12 28.24 20.65
CA ARG A 452 -5.40 29.31 21.35
C ARG A 452 -6.22 30.60 21.33
N LEU A 453 -6.72 31.00 20.17
CA LEU A 453 -7.56 32.19 20.01
C LEU A 453 -8.86 32.10 20.82
N GLU A 454 -9.49 30.92 20.90
CA GLU A 454 -10.67 30.69 21.75
C GLU A 454 -10.36 30.88 23.24
N LYS A 455 -9.24 30.33 23.72
CA LYS A 455 -8.79 30.54 25.11
C LYS A 455 -8.53 32.02 25.40
N GLU A 456 -7.90 32.74 24.48
CA GLU A 456 -7.64 34.18 24.60
C GLU A 456 -8.95 34.99 24.63
N ARG A 457 -9.90 34.67 23.74
CA ARG A 457 -11.24 35.28 23.74
C ARG A 457 -11.98 35.01 25.05
N ALA A 458 -11.94 33.78 25.55
CA ALA A 458 -12.55 33.40 26.82
C ALA A 458 -11.91 34.13 28.01
N ALA A 459 -10.61 34.39 27.97
CA ALA A 459 -9.89 35.16 29.00
C ALA A 459 -10.21 36.67 28.96
N GLN A 460 -10.60 37.22 27.79
CA GLN A 460 -10.96 38.63 27.64
C GLN A 460 -12.41 38.95 28.06
N VAL A 461 -13.30 37.95 28.10
CA VAL A 461 -14.65 38.12 28.65
C VAL A 461 -14.58 38.14 30.18
N GLN A 462 -14.48 39.35 30.77
CA GLN A 462 -14.57 39.53 32.23
C GLN A 462 -15.90 38.95 32.76
N PRO A 463 -15.91 38.27 33.93
CA PRO A 463 -17.15 37.87 34.57
C PRO A 463 -17.84 39.14 35.10
N LEU A 464 -18.85 39.63 34.38
CA LEU A 464 -19.82 40.58 34.94
C LEU A 464 -20.58 39.88 36.08
N GLY A 465 -20.13 40.15 37.31
CA GLY A 465 -20.86 39.97 38.57
C GLY A 465 -21.52 38.60 38.79
N ARG A 466 -20.78 37.64 39.36
CA ARG A 466 -21.43 36.51 40.04
C ARG A 466 -21.77 36.90 41.47
N ASP A 467 -23.05 37.18 41.67
CA ASP A 467 -23.71 36.97 42.94
C ASP A 467 -23.53 35.49 43.36
N SER A 468 -23.24 35.31 44.64
CA SER A 468 -22.73 34.08 45.22
C SER A 468 -23.79 32.97 45.28
N ARG A 469 -23.51 31.82 44.63
CA ARG A 469 -23.91 30.42 44.97
C ARG A 469 -24.15 29.56 43.72
N VAL A 470 -23.10 29.02 43.09
CA VAL A 470 -23.20 27.74 42.34
C VAL A 470 -21.84 27.01 42.42
N PRO A 471 -21.79 25.68 42.66
CA PRO A 471 -20.52 24.95 42.76
C PRO A 471 -19.82 24.86 41.40
N PHE A 472 -18.49 25.01 41.44
CA PHE A 472 -17.58 24.89 40.32
C PHE A 472 -17.34 23.40 40.02
N ILE A 473 -17.79 22.92 38.85
CA ILE A 473 -17.39 21.60 38.31
C ILE A 473 -16.34 21.87 37.23
N LEU A 474 -15.08 21.54 37.55
CA LEU A 474 -13.98 21.48 36.59
C LEU A 474 -14.17 20.23 35.72
N GLY A 475 -14.51 20.44 34.44
CA GLY A 475 -14.59 19.42 33.41
C GLY A 475 -13.31 19.35 32.57
N SER A 476 -12.85 18.12 32.36
CA SER A 476 -11.86 17.56 31.42
C SER A 476 -11.25 18.47 30.34
N ALA A 477 -9.92 18.36 30.18
CA ALA A 477 -9.19 18.83 29.02
C ALA A 477 -9.66 18.11 27.75
N GLU A 478 -10.26 18.85 26.82
CA GLU A 478 -10.58 18.36 25.48
C GLU A 478 -9.30 18.18 24.66
N VAL A 479 -9.19 17.04 23.99
CA VAL A 479 -8.13 16.70 23.03
C VAL A 479 -8.42 17.43 21.72
N VAL A 480 -7.42 18.08 21.12
CA VAL A 480 -7.50 18.46 19.70
C VAL A 480 -7.11 17.22 18.92
N MET A 481 -8.06 16.35 18.61
CA MET A 481 -7.85 15.40 17.53
C MET A 481 -8.13 16.15 16.24
N VAL A 482 -7.08 16.47 15.48
CA VAL A 482 -7.25 16.68 14.05
C VAL A 482 -7.26 15.30 13.41
N LEU A 483 -8.42 14.68 13.49
CA LEU A 483 -8.94 13.84 12.43
C LEU A 483 -10.12 14.64 11.89
N THR A 484 -10.05 14.97 10.61
CA THR A 484 -10.84 15.99 9.91
C THR A 484 -12.34 15.96 10.21
N GLU A 485 -12.82 16.92 11.00
CA GLU A 485 -14.19 17.42 11.00
C GLU A 485 -14.19 18.97 11.06
N LEU A 486 -14.66 19.60 9.99
CA LEU A 486 -15.14 20.99 9.89
C LEU A 486 -16.39 20.87 8.99
N HIS A 487 -17.62 21.30 9.30
CA HIS A 487 -18.12 22.28 10.24
C HIS A 487 -19.60 21.98 10.57
N THR A 488 -20.01 22.40 11.75
CA THR A 488 -21.36 22.84 12.10
C THR A 488 -21.72 24.11 11.32
N GLU A 489 -22.94 24.20 10.77
CA GLU A 489 -23.59 25.48 10.53
C GLU A 489 -25.03 25.49 11.07
N SER A 490 -25.34 26.66 11.61
CA SER A 490 -26.48 27.03 12.43
C SER A 490 -27.81 27.09 11.69
N ALA A 491 -28.86 26.83 12.48
CA ALA A 491 -30.26 27.09 12.20
C ALA A 491 -30.55 28.42 11.50
N GLN A 492 -31.46 28.36 10.53
CA GLN A 492 -32.42 29.43 10.28
C GLN A 492 -33.83 28.89 10.56
N PHE A 493 -34.52 29.60 11.44
CA PHE A 493 -35.96 29.53 11.63
C PHE A 493 -36.66 29.90 10.32
N GLU A 494 -37.65 29.11 9.90
CA GLU A 494 -38.87 29.62 9.30
C GLU A 494 -40.03 28.65 9.60
N ASP A 495 -41.12 29.23 10.08
CA ASP A 495 -42.37 28.58 10.47
C ASP A 495 -43.05 27.86 9.28
N ASN A 496 -43.59 26.66 9.49
CA ASN A 496 -45.04 26.42 9.51
C ASN A 496 -45.46 24.93 9.47
N GLU A 497 -46.58 24.72 10.15
CA GLU A 497 -47.64 23.71 9.93
C GLU A 497 -47.49 22.27 10.45
N VAL A 498 -47.98 22.15 11.68
CA VAL A 498 -48.86 21.09 12.22
C VAL A 498 -49.65 20.30 11.18
N ILE A 499 -49.50 18.95 11.17
CA ILE A 499 -50.64 18.01 11.04
C ILE A 499 -50.42 16.80 11.98
N VAL A 500 -51.54 16.37 12.57
CA VAL A 500 -51.73 15.48 13.72
C VAL A 500 -51.85 14.00 13.33
N GLY A 501 -51.02 13.14 13.93
CA GLY A 501 -51.31 11.76 14.44
C GLY A 501 -51.68 10.62 13.46
N PRO A 502 -51.95 9.39 13.97
CA PRO A 502 -51.52 8.78 15.23
C PRO A 502 -50.90 7.37 15.07
N ALA A 503 -50.42 6.87 16.21
CA ALA A 503 -49.88 5.53 16.47
C ALA A 503 -50.76 4.35 16.00
N LEU A 504 -50.10 3.22 15.72
CA LEU A 504 -50.70 1.90 15.98
C LEU A 504 -49.66 0.89 16.46
N CYS A 505 -50.07 0.16 17.48
CA CYS A 505 -49.40 -0.88 18.23
C CYS A 505 -50.23 -2.15 18.06
N VAL A 506 -49.66 -3.28 17.62
CA VAL A 506 -50.21 -4.66 17.69
C VAL A 506 -48.97 -5.59 17.60
N GLN A 507 -48.47 -6.23 18.66
CA GLN A 507 -48.85 -7.51 19.31
C GLN A 507 -48.97 -8.76 18.41
N LEU A 508 -48.01 -9.69 18.62
CA LEU A 508 -48.10 -11.15 18.78
C LEU A 508 -48.90 -12.02 17.79
N ASP A 509 -48.23 -13.07 17.29
CA ASP A 509 -48.57 -14.52 17.41
C ASP A 509 -47.62 -15.31 16.47
N SER A 510 -46.72 -16.18 16.95
CA SER A 510 -46.87 -17.57 17.40
C SER A 510 -47.36 -18.56 16.32
N GLU A 511 -46.49 -19.50 15.93
CA GLU A 511 -46.73 -20.94 15.61
C GLU A 511 -45.49 -21.45 14.83
N GLU A 512 -44.61 -22.25 15.45
CA GLU A 512 -44.64 -23.72 15.45
C GLU A 512 -44.68 -24.34 14.03
N TYR A 513 -43.58 -24.95 13.59
CA TYR A 513 -43.65 -26.35 13.15
C TYR A 513 -42.30 -27.06 13.31
N GLU A 514 -42.44 -28.26 13.85
CA GLU A 514 -41.46 -29.18 14.36
C GLU A 514 -40.86 -30.10 13.27
N ASN A 515 -39.71 -30.67 13.61
CA ASN A 515 -39.31 -32.08 13.43
C ASN A 515 -38.37 -32.54 12.29
N GLN A 516 -37.27 -33.12 12.81
CA GLN A 516 -36.67 -34.44 12.51
C GLN A 516 -35.73 -34.56 11.31
N CYS A 517 -34.43 -34.71 11.59
CA CYS A 517 -33.70 -36.00 11.75
C CYS A 517 -33.46 -36.72 10.41
N VAL A 518 -32.21 -36.95 10.06
CA VAL A 518 -31.56 -38.29 10.15
C VAL A 518 -30.11 -38.19 9.66
N SER A 519 -29.27 -38.88 10.41
CA SER A 519 -27.85 -39.13 10.32
C SER A 519 -27.35 -39.91 9.09
N ARG A 520 -26.05 -39.72 8.81
CA ARG A 520 -25.05 -40.68 8.26
C ARG A 520 -25.17 -41.10 6.79
N ASN A 521 -24.16 -40.74 6.00
CA ASN A 521 -23.00 -41.61 5.76
C ASN A 521 -21.72 -40.79 5.59
#